data_AF-B7VU32-F1
#
_entry.id   AF-B7VU32-F1
#
_cell.length_a   1.000
_cell.length_b   1.000
_cell.length_c   1.000
_cell.angle_alpha   90.00
_cell.angle_beta   90.00
_cell.angle_gamma   90.00
#
_symmetry.space_group_name_H-M   'P 1'
#
loop_
_entity.id
_entity.type
_entity.pdbx_description
1 polymer ?
#
loop_
_entity_poly.entity_id
_entity_poly.type
_entity_poly.pdbx_seq_one_letter_code
_entity_poly.pdbx_strand_id
1 'polypeptide(L)'
;MRLLYDIFLGQAYYRRRLIMSINLSLLPPSEKNKIELDKQASFLVWKLKQAKCGPEAIVEEAMKLGDPEEKAWFDQSVEKYKRVMGVA
;
A
#
# COMPACT_ATOMS: atom_id res chain seq x y z
N MET A 1 13.15 -25.98 33.12
CA MET A 1 13.65 -25.45 31.84
C MET A 1 12.74 -25.68 30.61
N ARG A 2 11.59 -26.37 30.70
CA ARG A 2 10.58 -26.39 29.60
C ARG A 2 9.43 -25.40 29.78
N LEU A 3 9.04 -25.09 31.02
CA LEU A 3 7.89 -24.20 31.32
C LEU A 3 8.11 -22.71 31.00
N LEU A 4 9.37 -22.25 30.86
CA LEU A 4 9.66 -20.84 30.54
C LEU A 4 9.73 -20.57 29.03
N TYR A 5 9.96 -21.61 28.21
CA TYR A 5 9.97 -21.49 26.75
C TYR A 5 8.55 -21.30 26.19
N ASP A 6 7.56 -21.97 26.77
CA ASP A 6 6.17 -21.90 26.32
C ASP A 6 5.51 -20.53 26.61
N ILE A 7 5.94 -19.84 27.67
CA ILE A 7 5.46 -18.49 28.00
C ILE A 7 6.04 -17.44 27.02
N PHE A 8 7.33 -17.55 26.66
CA PHE A 8 7.97 -16.61 25.74
C PHE A 8 7.56 -16.83 24.27
N LEU A 9 7.32 -18.08 23.86
CA LEU A 9 6.78 -18.38 22.52
C LEU A 9 5.29 -18.04 22.42
N GLY A 10 4.48 -18.30 23.45
CA GLY A 10 3.05 -17.97 23.45
C GLY A 10 2.75 -16.48 23.26
N GLN A 11 3.57 -15.60 23.83
CA GLN A 11 3.43 -14.13 23.67
C GLN A 11 3.87 -13.64 22.28
N ALA A 12 4.84 -14.30 21.65
CA ALA A 12 5.29 -13.97 20.29
C ALA A 12 4.23 -14.33 19.23
N TYR A 13 3.48 -15.42 19.44
CA TYR A 13 2.36 -15.81 18.57
C TYR A 13 1.08 -14.98 18.78
N TYR A 14 0.93 -14.26 19.90
CA TYR A 14 -0.20 -13.35 20.13
C TYR A 14 -0.02 -11.95 19.50
N ARG A 15 1.18 -11.60 19.03
CA ARG A 15 1.39 -10.50 18.07
C ARG A 15 1.03 -10.87 16.63
N ARG A 16 0.33 -11.99 16.45
CA ARG A 16 -0.42 -12.33 15.24
C ARG A 16 -1.52 -11.29 15.05
N ARG A 17 -1.21 -10.26 14.26
CA ARG A 17 -2.13 -9.50 13.41
C ARG A 17 -3.55 -9.46 13.98
N LEU A 18 -3.88 -8.44 14.76
CA LEU A 18 -5.26 -7.99 14.86
C LEU A 18 -5.70 -7.78 13.41
N ILE A 19 -6.42 -8.75 12.84
CA ILE A 19 -7.13 -8.55 11.60
C ILE A 19 -8.24 -7.58 12.01
N MET A 20 -7.92 -6.28 11.95
CA MET A 20 -8.95 -5.26 11.96
C MET A 20 -9.79 -5.55 10.72
N SER A 21 -10.91 -6.24 10.91
CA SER A 21 -11.93 -6.39 9.88
C SER A 21 -12.57 -5.02 9.67
N ILE A 22 -11.93 -4.19 8.86
CA ILE A 22 -12.47 -2.90 8.44
C ILE A 22 -13.40 -3.16 7.26
N ASN A 23 -14.66 -2.74 7.39
CA ASN A 23 -15.59 -2.84 6.28
C ASN A 23 -15.33 -1.72 5.27
N LEU A 24 -14.65 -2.06 4.17
CA LEU A 24 -14.29 -1.12 3.11
C LEU A 24 -15.51 -0.48 2.44
N SER A 25 -16.67 -1.14 2.45
CA SER A 25 -17.88 -0.60 1.81
C SER A 25 -18.51 0.53 2.61
N LEU A 26 -18.26 0.61 3.91
CA LEU A 26 -18.79 1.65 4.81
C LEU A 26 -17.86 2.83 4.98
N LEU A 27 -16.69 2.83 4.32
CA LEU A 27 -15.76 3.95 4.37
C LEU A 27 -16.37 5.21 3.74
N PRO A 28 -16.02 6.40 4.27
CA PRO A 28 -16.30 7.66 3.60
C PRO A 28 -15.75 7.67 2.16
N PRO A 29 -16.38 8.42 1.23
CA PRO A 29 -15.92 8.52 -0.15
C PRO A 29 -14.45 8.93 -0.28
N SER A 30 -13.97 9.85 0.56
CA SER A 30 -12.57 10.29 0.58
C SER A 30 -11.59 9.15 0.90
N GLU A 31 -11.92 8.32 1.88
CA GLU A 31 -11.10 7.15 2.25
C GLU A 31 -11.14 6.06 1.17
N LYS A 32 -12.29 5.87 0.51
CA LYS A 32 -12.39 4.98 -0.66
C LYS A 32 -11.51 5.48 -1.81
N ASN A 33 -11.47 6.78 -2.05
CA ASN A 33 -10.65 7.34 -3.12
C ASN A 33 -9.16 7.11 -2.86
N LYS A 34 -8.69 7.32 -1.62
CA LYS A 34 -7.31 6.99 -1.20
C LYS A 34 -6.93 5.54 -1.46
N ILE A 35 -7.86 4.60 -1.26
CA ILE A 35 -7.64 3.17 -1.55
C ILE A 35 -7.49 2.93 -3.06
N GLU A 36 -8.34 3.57 -3.87
CA GLU A 36 -8.24 3.43 -5.33
C GLU A 36 -6.93 4.04 -5.86
N LEU A 37 -6.49 5.19 -5.33
CA LEU A 37 -5.19 5.79 -5.65
C LEU A 37 -4.02 4.88 -5.26
N ASP A 38 -4.04 4.29 -4.04
CA ASP A 38 -3.02 3.34 -3.59
C ASP A 38 -2.98 2.09 -4.51
N LYS A 39 -4.14 1.59 -4.93
CA LYS A 39 -4.26 0.49 -5.89
C LYS A 39 -3.69 0.86 -7.26
N GLN A 40 -4.03 2.03 -7.81
CA GLN A 40 -3.49 2.50 -9.09
C GLN A 40 -1.96 2.63 -9.06
N ALA A 41 -1.43 3.24 -8.00
CA ALA A 41 0.01 3.37 -7.78
C ALA A 41 0.69 1.99 -7.73
N SER A 42 0.13 1.04 -6.97
CA SER A 42 0.66 -0.33 -6.88
C SER A 42 0.71 -1.02 -8.24
N PHE A 43 -0.32 -0.82 -9.06
CA PHE A 43 -0.42 -1.44 -10.38
C PHE A 43 0.56 -0.82 -11.38
N LEU A 44 0.73 0.50 -11.35
CA LEU A 44 1.72 1.19 -12.19
C LEU A 44 3.15 0.78 -11.85
N VAL A 45 3.50 0.72 -10.57
CA VAL A 45 4.82 0.25 -10.15
C VAL A 45 5.04 -1.22 -10.51
N TRP A 46 4.00 -2.07 -10.40
CA TRP A 46 4.09 -3.44 -10.89
C TRP A 46 4.34 -3.48 -12.40
N LYS A 47 3.61 -2.68 -13.21
CA LYS A 47 3.84 -2.61 -14.65
C LYS A 47 5.28 -2.17 -14.98
N LEU A 48 5.80 -1.19 -14.25
CA LEU A 48 7.20 -0.75 -14.38
C LEU A 48 8.18 -1.89 -14.06
N LYS A 49 7.97 -2.62 -12.96
CA LYS A 49 8.79 -3.80 -12.60
C LYS A 49 8.73 -4.90 -13.66
N GLN A 50 7.60 -5.08 -14.31
CA GLN A 50 7.41 -6.07 -15.38
C GLN A 50 7.85 -5.57 -16.76
N ALA A 51 8.47 -4.38 -16.85
CA ALA A 51 8.83 -3.72 -18.11
C ALA A 51 7.66 -3.57 -19.10
N LYS A 52 6.44 -3.39 -18.58
CA LYS A 52 5.20 -3.21 -19.36
C LYS A 52 4.84 -1.74 -19.60
N CYS A 53 5.50 -0.82 -18.93
CA CYS A 53 5.44 0.61 -19.17
C CYS A 53 6.75 1.25 -18.71
N GLY A 54 7.04 2.47 -19.19
CA GLY A 54 8.12 3.29 -18.63
C GLY A 54 7.63 4.17 -17.46
N PRO A 55 8.54 4.96 -16.87
CA PRO A 55 8.24 5.84 -15.74
C PRO A 55 7.27 6.98 -16.10
N GLU A 56 7.17 7.35 -17.37
CA GLU A 56 6.24 8.35 -17.89
C GLU A 56 4.78 8.05 -17.56
N ALA A 57 4.40 6.77 -17.52
CA ALA A 57 3.03 6.36 -17.20
C ALA A 57 2.58 6.78 -15.78
N ILE A 58 3.53 6.90 -14.84
CA ILE A 58 3.25 7.39 -13.47
C ILE A 58 3.00 8.91 -13.51
N VAL A 59 3.82 9.63 -14.28
CA VAL A 59 3.71 11.09 -14.44
C VAL A 59 2.40 11.46 -15.12
N GLU A 60 2.04 10.74 -16.19
CA GLU A 60 0.77 10.93 -16.91
C GLU A 60 -0.44 10.70 -16.01
N GLU A 61 -0.41 9.67 -15.16
CA GLU A 61 -1.52 9.42 -14.23
C GLU A 61 -1.61 10.52 -13.16
N ALA A 62 -0.47 10.96 -12.61
CA ALA A 62 -0.42 12.05 -11.64
C ALA A 62 -0.88 13.40 -12.22
N MET A 63 -0.79 13.60 -13.55
CA MET A 63 -1.29 14.80 -14.22
C MET A 63 -2.82 14.82 -14.38
N LYS A 64 -3.49 13.66 -14.32
CA LYS A 64 -4.96 13.58 -14.36
C LYS A 64 -5.60 13.96 -13.03
N LEU A 65 -4.84 13.91 -11.94
CA LEU A 65 -5.31 14.26 -10.60
C LEU A 65 -5.31 15.78 -10.44
N GLY A 66 -6.49 16.36 -10.28
CA GLY A 66 -6.68 17.80 -10.07
C GLY A 66 -6.54 18.26 -8.62
N ASP A 67 -6.79 17.36 -7.66
CA ASP A 67 -6.68 17.65 -6.23
C ASP A 67 -5.23 17.47 -5.75
N PRO A 68 -4.59 18.51 -5.17
CA PRO A 68 -3.25 18.41 -4.60
C PRO A 68 -3.09 17.32 -3.52
N GLU A 69 -4.12 17.08 -2.70
CA GLU A 69 -4.06 16.07 -1.63
C GLU A 69 -4.07 14.65 -2.22
N GLU A 70 -4.91 14.42 -3.22
CA GLU A 70 -4.97 13.14 -3.95
C GLU A 70 -3.66 12.85 -4.67
N LYS A 71 -3.09 13.87 -5.30
CA LYS A 71 -1.78 13.76 -5.95
C LYS A 71 -0.68 13.42 -4.96
N ALA A 72 -0.62 14.11 -3.82
CA ALA A 72 0.35 13.82 -2.78
C ALA A 72 0.19 12.38 -2.23
N TRP A 73 -1.05 11.91 -2.06
CA TRP A 73 -1.33 10.54 -1.63
C TRP A 73 -0.89 9.50 -2.65
N PHE A 74 -1.16 9.75 -3.94
CA PHE A 74 -0.73 8.91 -5.04
C PHE A 74 0.81 8.83 -5.11
N ASP A 75 1.50 9.96 -5.06
CA ASP A 75 2.98 10.03 -5.10
C ASP A 75 3.60 9.28 -3.91
N GLN A 76 3.07 9.45 -2.70
CA GLN A 76 3.50 8.68 -1.52
C GLN A 76 3.29 7.16 -1.70
N SER A 77 2.17 6.77 -2.33
CA SER A 77 1.86 5.37 -2.60
C SER A 77 2.81 4.79 -3.64
N VAL A 78 3.16 5.54 -4.70
CA VAL A 78 4.17 5.14 -5.69
C VAL A 78 5.51 4.89 -5.00
N GLU A 79 5.99 5.81 -4.18
CA GLU A 79 7.28 5.67 -3.49
C GLU A 79 7.29 4.53 -2.46
N LYS A 80 6.15 4.27 -1.81
CA LYS A 80 5.95 3.06 -1.00
C LYS A 80 6.12 1.80 -1.85
N TYR A 81 5.43 1.70 -2.99
CA TYR A 81 5.46 0.49 -3.80
C TYR A 81 6.77 0.28 -4.55
N LYS A 82 7.46 1.35 -4.97
CA LYS A 82 8.83 1.26 -5.49
C LYS A 82 9.76 0.57 -4.50
N ARG A 83 9.73 0.98 -3.23
CA ARG A 83 10.50 0.34 -2.15
C ARG A 83 10.09 -1.11 -1.92
N VAL A 84 8.78 -1.39 -1.80
CA VAL A 84 8.26 -2.76 -1.58
C VAL A 84 8.63 -3.69 -2.73
N MET A 85 8.59 -3.20 -3.97
CA MET A 85 8.87 -4.00 -5.16
C MET A 85 10.35 -3.94 -5.59
N GLY A 86 11.20 -3.13 -4.95
CA GLY A 86 12.61 -3.00 -5.33
C GLY A 86 12.80 -2.40 -6.74
N VAL A 87 12.01 -1.39 -7.07
CA VAL A 87 12.15 -0.59 -8.30
C VAL A 87 12.75 0.76 -7.92
N ALA A 88 13.80 1.17 -8.63
CA ALA A 88 14.51 2.44 -8.40
C ALA A 88 13.73 3.66 -8.91
#